data_AF-H3BDU4-F1
#
_entry.id   AF-H3BDU4-F1
#
_cell.length_a   1.000
_cell.length_b   1.000
_cell.length_c   1.000
_cell.angle_alpha   90.00
_cell.angle_beta   90.00
_cell.angle_gamma   90.00
#
_symmetry.space_group_name_H-M   'P 1'
#
loop_
_entity.id
_entity.type
_entity.pdbx_description
1 polymer ?
#
loop_
_entity_poly.entity_id
_entity_poly.type
_entity_poly.pdbx_seq_one_letter_code
_entity_poly.pdbx_strand_id
1 'polypeptide(L)'
;MSYSSDLYSSSYRKIFGDSPRISARISSSPVRASAGYRSQVSFPRSSVVPGTSYRKVTRSSVPLSSIDSFDLSQSTAVSNEFKIIRTNEKEQLQGLNDRFVTYIEKVHHLEQQNKLLEAEVALLRQRQSEPSRLHEIYEQEIRELRSKVEELSHEKNQMQLDCESLADCLQKLKEKYEEETKLREDAEAVLKGYRKDVDDATLARLELEKKVESLLDEIAFLRKVHEEEVADLQTSVQAAQVSVEMDVSKPDLTAALKEIRMQYENLSAKNQQSVEEWYKSKFANFTEATARNSDAMRQAKEEVSEYRRLMQARNLEIESLKNTNDALERQLREMEEVHNAEINNLQETVNQLDSALRTTKGEMARHLREYQDLLNVKMALDIEIAAYRKLLEGEETRLSTVGGGITTMFNPGYSFIPSSLPGTKVFSTSTITVRKSEERSGDTLKESKLSEEEKATTKEDKSPEEEKPAKTPGKN
;
A
#
# COMPACT_ATOMS: atom_id res chain seq x y z
N MET A 1 -50.87 16.64 29.21
CA MET A 1 -50.14 17.71 28.50
C MET A 1 -48.80 17.90 29.18
N SER A 2 -47.73 17.37 28.57
CA SER A 2 -46.34 17.83 28.67
C SER A 2 -45.45 16.78 28.01
N TYR A 3 -45.05 17.04 26.76
CA TYR A 3 -44.07 16.23 26.04
C TYR A 3 -42.66 16.64 26.50
N SER A 4 -41.89 15.71 27.06
CA SER A 4 -40.44 15.86 27.18
C SER A 4 -39.83 15.10 26.02
N SER A 5 -39.21 15.83 25.09
CA SER A 5 -38.56 15.28 23.91
C SER A 5 -37.08 15.10 24.23
N ASP A 6 -36.73 13.94 24.77
CA ASP A 6 -35.32 13.59 25.02
C ASP A 6 -34.65 13.19 23.70
N LEU A 7 -33.68 14.01 23.31
CA LEU A 7 -32.77 13.80 22.20
C LEU A 7 -31.95 12.53 22.44
N TYR A 8 -32.24 11.46 21.69
CA TYR A 8 -31.35 10.31 21.57
C TYR A 8 -30.03 10.76 20.92
N SER A 9 -29.04 11.07 21.74
CA SER A 9 -27.65 11.24 21.30
C SER A 9 -26.97 9.87 21.30
N SER A 10 -26.65 9.37 20.12
CA SER A 10 -25.97 8.08 19.92
C SER A 10 -24.57 8.08 20.56
N SER A 11 -24.34 7.10 21.45
CA SER A 11 -23.07 6.88 22.17
C SER A 11 -21.86 6.60 21.27
N TYR A 12 -22.06 6.44 19.95
CA TYR A 12 -21.00 6.22 18.99
C TYR A 12 -20.17 7.49 18.70
N ARG A 13 -20.76 8.68 18.88
CA ARG A 13 -20.12 9.98 18.56
C ARG A 13 -19.09 10.47 19.58
N LYS A 14 -19.00 9.83 20.75
CA LYS A 14 -18.16 10.26 21.88
C LYS A 14 -16.81 9.56 21.97
N ILE A 15 -16.63 8.42 21.31
CA ILE A 15 -15.43 7.59 21.42
C ILE A 15 -14.61 7.62 20.13
N PHE A 16 -15.28 7.73 18.98
CA PHE A 16 -14.65 7.87 17.68
C PHE A 16 -15.14 9.20 17.08
N GLY A 17 -14.25 10.18 17.00
CA GLY A 17 -14.56 11.50 16.44
C GLY A 17 -15.10 11.43 15.00
N ASP A 18 -15.63 12.55 14.49
CA ASP A 18 -16.13 12.64 13.11
C ASP A 18 -15.03 12.17 12.13
N SER A 19 -15.28 11.07 11.43
CA SER A 19 -14.41 10.56 10.36
C SER A 19 -14.56 11.45 9.12
N PRO A 20 -13.47 11.77 8.40
CA PRO A 20 -13.48 12.83 7.40
C PRO A 20 -14.32 12.43 6.20
N ARG A 21 -15.30 13.28 5.86
CA ARG A 21 -16.03 13.21 4.59
C ARG A 21 -15.07 13.47 3.44
N ILE A 22 -14.59 12.40 2.79
CA ILE A 22 -13.94 12.49 1.47
C ILE A 22 -15.05 12.75 0.44
N SER A 23 -15.26 14.02 0.10
CA SER A 23 -15.98 14.40 -1.11
C SER A 23 -15.01 14.31 -2.28
N ALA A 24 -15.25 13.34 -3.17
CA ALA A 24 -14.68 13.34 -4.50
C ALA A 24 -15.23 14.56 -5.27
N ARG A 25 -14.35 15.53 -5.57
CA ARG A 25 -14.57 16.51 -6.63
C ARG A 25 -13.37 16.51 -7.55
N ILE A 26 -13.66 16.11 -8.78
CA ILE A 26 -12.79 16.18 -9.94
C ILE A 26 -12.72 17.64 -10.40
N SER A 27 -11.52 18.04 -10.81
CA SER A 27 -11.16 19.15 -11.70
C SER A 27 -11.01 20.59 -11.18
N SER A 28 -9.87 21.14 -11.64
CA SER A 28 -9.53 22.53 -11.97
C SER A 28 -8.70 23.32 -10.96
N SER A 29 -7.41 23.45 -11.30
CA SER A 29 -6.43 24.34 -10.66
C SER A 29 -6.83 25.81 -10.82
N PRO A 30 -6.57 26.67 -9.81
CA PRO A 30 -6.79 28.10 -9.91
C PRO A 30 -5.59 28.78 -10.58
N VAL A 31 -5.90 29.64 -11.53
CA VAL A 31 -4.99 30.58 -12.17
C VAL A 31 -4.60 31.66 -11.15
N ARG A 32 -3.28 31.87 -11.01
CA ARG A 32 -2.68 32.94 -10.22
C ARG A 32 -2.95 34.29 -10.89
N ALA A 33 -3.63 35.19 -10.18
CA ALA A 33 -3.68 36.60 -10.51
C ALA A 33 -2.34 37.26 -10.21
N SER A 34 -1.73 37.88 -11.22
CA SER A 34 -0.85 39.03 -11.05
C SER A 34 -1.25 40.08 -12.08
N ALA A 35 -1.73 41.22 -11.58
CA ALA A 35 -2.16 42.36 -12.35
C ALA A 35 -0.99 43.21 -12.84
N GLY A 36 -1.15 43.79 -14.04
CA GLY A 36 -0.53 45.04 -14.55
C GLY A 36 0.98 44.99 -14.78
N TYR A 37 1.54 45.33 -15.94
CA TYR A 37 1.21 46.40 -16.87
C TYR A 37 1.88 46.12 -18.23
N ARG A 38 1.32 46.76 -19.26
CA ARG A 38 2.00 47.34 -20.45
C ARG A 38 1.70 46.70 -21.82
N SER A 39 0.65 47.27 -22.40
CA SER A 39 0.40 47.67 -23.81
C SER A 39 0.78 46.74 -24.96
N GLN A 40 -0.29 46.32 -25.63
CA GLN A 40 -0.39 45.98 -27.05
C GLN A 40 0.17 47.09 -27.96
N VAL A 41 0.72 46.71 -29.11
CA VAL A 41 0.19 47.14 -30.43
C VAL A 41 0.35 45.96 -31.40
N SER A 42 -0.71 45.72 -32.15
CA SER A 42 -0.96 44.59 -33.02
C SER A 42 -1.01 44.98 -34.50
N PHE A 43 -0.73 43.96 -35.35
CA PHE A 43 -1.21 43.69 -36.72
C PHE A 43 -0.34 44.13 -37.93
N PRO A 44 -0.58 43.54 -39.14
CA PRO A 44 -0.68 42.11 -39.45
C PRO A 44 0.07 41.71 -40.76
N ARG A 45 -0.07 40.44 -41.14
CA ARG A 45 0.29 39.80 -42.43
C ARG A 45 -0.38 40.45 -43.66
N SER A 46 0.39 40.48 -44.75
CA SER A 46 0.12 40.13 -46.16
C SER A 46 -1.33 40.16 -46.69
N SER A 47 -1.57 40.82 -47.84
CA SER A 47 -1.91 40.12 -49.10
C SER A 47 -2.14 41.07 -50.32
N VAL A 48 -1.77 40.52 -51.49
CA VAL A 48 -2.23 40.71 -52.90
C VAL A 48 -2.21 42.09 -53.62
N VAL A 49 -1.63 42.03 -54.83
CA VAL A 49 -1.63 42.97 -55.98
C VAL A 49 -3.06 43.11 -56.59
N PRO A 50 -3.39 44.17 -57.38
CA PRO A 50 -3.05 44.20 -58.81
C PRO A 50 -2.72 45.59 -59.38
N GLY A 51 -2.07 45.60 -60.54
CA GLY A 51 -1.47 46.78 -61.17
C GLY A 51 -2.43 47.75 -61.85
N THR A 52 -1.87 48.81 -62.44
CA THR A 52 -2.50 49.65 -63.47
C THR A 52 -1.43 50.51 -64.18
N SER A 53 -1.33 50.27 -65.48
CA SER A 53 -1.12 51.19 -66.61
C SER A 53 0.11 52.09 -66.72
N TYR A 54 0.96 51.67 -67.66
CA TYR A 54 1.76 52.50 -68.55
C TYR A 54 0.93 53.64 -69.21
N ARG A 55 1.47 54.86 -69.24
CA ARG A 55 1.15 55.84 -70.29
C ARG A 55 2.43 56.19 -71.05
N LYS A 56 2.51 55.67 -72.28
CA LYS A 56 3.35 56.16 -73.36
C LYS A 56 2.81 57.52 -73.82
N VAL A 57 3.69 58.49 -74.06
CA VAL A 57 3.37 59.65 -74.91
C VAL A 57 4.27 59.60 -76.12
N THR A 58 3.60 59.69 -77.27
CA THR A 58 4.06 59.45 -78.61
C THR A 58 4.80 60.65 -79.20
N ARG A 59 5.82 60.30 -79.98
CA ARG A 59 6.51 61.10 -80.99
C ARG A 59 5.51 61.57 -82.05
N SER A 60 5.52 62.86 -82.42
CA SER A 60 4.93 63.36 -83.67
C SER A 60 5.96 64.15 -84.46
N SER A 61 6.02 63.89 -85.75
CA SER A 61 6.94 64.47 -86.71
C SER A 61 6.17 65.20 -87.82
N VAL A 62 6.79 66.29 -88.31
CA VAL A 62 6.67 67.03 -89.61
C VAL A 62 5.44 67.94 -89.85
N PRO A 63 5.54 69.05 -90.63
CA PRO A 63 6.54 69.36 -91.67
C PRO A 63 7.17 70.76 -91.73
N LEU A 64 8.11 70.84 -92.68
CA LEU A 64 8.97 71.92 -93.17
C LEU A 64 8.24 72.91 -94.11
N SER A 65 8.53 74.21 -93.96
CA SER A 65 8.63 75.28 -94.98
C SER A 65 8.69 76.62 -94.23
N SER A 66 9.34 77.72 -94.61
CA SER A 66 10.19 78.13 -95.73
C SER A 66 10.89 79.44 -95.28
N ILE A 67 12.10 79.64 -95.79
CA ILE A 67 12.90 80.87 -96.03
C ILE A 67 12.44 82.23 -95.44
N ASP A 68 13.32 82.88 -94.65
CA ASP A 68 13.99 84.18 -94.94
C ASP A 68 14.72 84.66 -93.67
N SER A 69 16.06 84.74 -93.67
CA SER A 69 16.86 85.95 -93.92
C SER A 69 17.24 86.71 -92.62
N PHE A 70 18.56 86.70 -92.33
CA PHE A 70 19.35 87.58 -91.46
C PHE A 70 19.20 87.51 -89.92
N ASP A 71 20.22 86.93 -89.24
CA ASP A 71 21.10 87.57 -88.22
C ASP A 71 21.97 86.50 -87.50
N LEU A 72 23.22 86.35 -87.93
CA LEU A 72 24.17 85.31 -87.45
C LEU A 72 24.81 85.65 -86.09
N SER A 73 24.49 86.81 -85.49
CA SER A 73 25.07 87.25 -84.21
C SER A 73 24.26 86.81 -82.98
N GLN A 74 22.93 86.65 -83.09
CA GLN A 74 22.08 86.17 -81.98
C GLN A 74 22.09 84.64 -81.82
N SER A 75 22.29 83.87 -82.89
CA SER A 75 22.27 82.39 -82.83
C SER A 75 23.49 81.78 -82.12
N THR A 76 24.63 82.49 -82.09
CA THR A 76 25.84 82.06 -81.38
C THR A 76 25.74 82.32 -79.87
N ALA A 77 25.06 83.40 -79.47
CA ALA A 77 24.77 83.71 -78.06
C ALA A 77 23.84 82.65 -77.43
N VAL A 78 22.72 82.32 -78.10
CA VAL A 78 21.77 81.29 -77.63
C VAL A 78 22.41 79.89 -77.61
N SER A 79 23.27 79.57 -78.59
CA SER A 79 24.00 78.29 -78.59
C SER A 79 25.06 78.19 -77.47
N ASN A 80 25.66 79.30 -77.06
CA ASN A 80 26.61 79.33 -75.94
C ASN A 80 25.88 79.21 -74.59
N GLU A 81 24.72 79.85 -74.42
CA GLU A 81 23.88 79.66 -73.23
C GLU A 81 23.43 78.20 -73.08
N PHE A 82 23.01 77.53 -74.16
CA PHE A 82 22.67 76.10 -74.13
C PHE A 82 23.86 75.18 -73.78
N LYS A 83 25.08 75.55 -74.18
CA LYS A 83 26.29 74.82 -73.77
C LYS A 83 26.56 74.99 -72.28
N ILE A 84 26.42 76.21 -71.75
CA ILE A 84 26.59 76.51 -70.32
C ILE A 84 25.55 75.75 -69.48
N ILE A 85 24.28 75.71 -69.92
CA ILE A 85 23.22 74.96 -69.25
C ILE A 85 23.52 73.46 -69.27
N ARG A 86 23.94 72.89 -70.41
CA ARG A 86 24.35 71.48 -70.48
C ARG A 86 25.58 71.15 -69.66
N THR A 87 26.57 72.05 -69.56
CA THR A 87 27.74 71.82 -68.71
C THR A 87 27.36 71.87 -67.23
N ASN A 88 26.48 72.80 -66.84
CA ASN A 88 25.97 72.90 -65.48
C ASN A 88 25.08 71.70 -65.11
N GLU A 89 24.20 71.24 -66.02
CA GLU A 89 23.40 70.02 -65.84
C GLU A 89 24.30 68.78 -65.75
N LYS A 90 25.34 68.70 -66.58
CA LYS A 90 26.33 67.62 -66.52
C LYS A 90 27.09 67.63 -65.19
N GLU A 91 27.47 68.79 -64.67
CA GLU A 91 28.13 68.92 -63.36
C GLU A 91 27.20 68.55 -62.21
N GLN A 92 25.93 68.93 -62.28
CA GLN A 92 24.91 68.51 -61.30
C GLN A 92 24.68 66.99 -61.35
N LEU A 93 24.56 66.41 -62.54
CA LEU A 93 24.46 64.95 -62.71
C LEU A 93 25.72 64.23 -62.24
N GLN A 94 26.91 64.81 -62.46
CA GLN A 94 28.16 64.28 -61.93
C GLN A 94 28.19 64.33 -60.41
N GLY A 95 27.81 65.46 -59.78
CA GLY A 95 27.74 65.57 -58.32
C GLY A 95 26.68 64.66 -57.69
N LEU A 96 25.57 64.39 -58.39
CA LEU A 96 24.59 63.37 -57.98
C LEU A 96 25.17 61.96 -58.13
N ASN A 97 25.88 61.68 -59.21
CA ASN A 97 26.50 60.38 -59.45
C ASN A 97 27.61 60.08 -58.43
N ASP A 98 28.45 61.06 -58.09
CA ASP A 98 29.48 60.92 -57.06
C ASP A 98 28.86 60.62 -55.69
N ARG A 99 27.74 61.28 -55.36
CA ARG A 99 26.95 60.96 -54.15
C ARG A 99 26.34 59.55 -54.20
N PHE A 100 25.90 59.08 -55.36
CA PHE A 100 25.42 57.71 -55.52
C PHE A 100 26.55 56.68 -55.34
N VAL A 101 27.76 56.95 -55.86
CA VAL A 101 28.92 56.10 -55.63
C VAL A 101 29.23 56.00 -54.13
N THR A 102 29.27 57.12 -53.42
CA THR A 102 29.47 57.11 -51.95
C THR A 102 28.34 56.36 -51.21
N TYR A 103 27.10 56.45 -51.69
CA TYR A 103 25.98 55.70 -51.12
C TYR A 103 26.10 54.20 -51.36
N ILE A 104 26.50 53.78 -52.57
CA ILE A 104 26.74 52.38 -52.93
C ILE A 104 27.89 51.81 -52.10
N GLU A 105 29.00 52.53 -51.95
CA GLU A 105 30.11 52.12 -51.09
C GLU A 105 29.66 51.95 -49.63
N LYS A 106 28.81 52.86 -49.13
CA LYS A 106 28.25 52.76 -47.78
C LYS A 106 27.30 51.57 -47.63
N VAL A 107 26.45 51.29 -48.62
CA VAL A 107 25.58 50.11 -48.62
C VAL A 107 26.43 48.84 -48.64
N HIS A 108 27.47 48.78 -49.47
CA HIS A 108 28.34 47.60 -49.54
C HIS A 108 29.11 47.38 -48.23
N HIS A 109 29.58 48.47 -47.61
CA HIS A 109 30.19 48.40 -46.28
C HIS A 109 29.20 47.89 -45.22
N LEU A 110 27.95 48.35 -45.24
CA LEU A 110 26.91 47.89 -44.33
C LEU A 110 26.48 46.44 -44.60
N GLU A 111 26.42 46.01 -45.86
CA GLU A 111 26.17 44.61 -46.24
C GLU A 111 27.29 43.70 -45.74
N GLN A 112 28.54 44.12 -45.89
CA GLN A 112 29.69 43.38 -45.38
C GLN A 112 29.67 43.29 -43.85
N GLN A 113 29.35 44.40 -43.16
CA GLN A 113 29.19 44.40 -41.71
C GLN A 113 28.03 43.50 -41.26
N ASN A 114 26.87 43.57 -41.92
CA ASN A 114 25.73 42.70 -41.61
C ASN A 114 26.09 41.23 -41.81
N LYS A 115 26.82 40.88 -42.87
CA LYS A 115 27.27 39.52 -43.11
C LYS A 115 28.21 39.00 -42.01
N LEU A 116 29.09 39.86 -41.50
CA LEU A 116 29.95 39.51 -40.36
C LEU A 116 29.13 39.32 -39.08
N LEU A 117 28.18 40.21 -38.80
CA LEU A 117 27.28 40.10 -37.64
C LEU A 117 26.41 38.85 -37.73
N GLU A 118 25.90 38.50 -38.91
CA GLU A 118 25.14 37.27 -39.14
C GLU A 118 25.98 36.02 -38.84
N ALA A 119 27.24 36.00 -39.28
CA ALA A 119 28.17 34.90 -39.00
C ALA A 119 28.49 34.79 -37.50
N GLU A 120 28.71 35.92 -36.82
CA GLU A 120 28.94 35.96 -35.37
C GLU A 120 27.72 35.46 -34.59
N VAL A 121 26.52 35.91 -34.98
CA VAL A 121 25.26 35.44 -34.37
C VAL A 121 25.06 33.94 -34.59
N ALA A 122 25.38 33.42 -35.78
CA ALA A 122 25.30 31.98 -36.06
C ALA A 122 26.25 31.17 -35.16
N LEU A 123 27.50 31.62 -34.98
CA LEU A 123 28.48 30.97 -34.12
C LEU A 123 28.05 31.01 -32.64
N LEU A 124 27.57 32.16 -32.16
CA LEU A 124 27.06 32.29 -30.80
C LEU A 124 25.85 31.40 -30.54
N ARG A 125 24.93 31.26 -31.51
CA ARG A 125 23.81 30.32 -31.41
C ARG A 125 24.27 28.87 -31.36
N GLN A 126 25.25 28.49 -32.18
CA GLN A 126 25.81 27.13 -32.16
C GLN A 126 26.47 26.82 -30.81
N ARG A 127 27.23 27.76 -30.24
CA ARG A 127 27.88 27.59 -28.94
C ARG A 127 26.86 27.53 -27.79
N GLN A 128 25.72 28.20 -27.90
CA GLN A 128 24.64 28.12 -26.93
C GLN A 128 23.74 26.88 -27.09
N SER A 129 23.73 26.26 -28.27
CA SER A 129 22.97 25.02 -28.52
C SER A 129 23.69 23.75 -28.06
N GLU A 130 25.01 23.81 -27.85
CA GLU A 130 25.73 22.71 -27.22
C GLU A 130 25.26 22.57 -25.76
N PRO A 131 24.67 21.43 -25.36
CA PRO A 131 24.30 21.22 -23.97
C PRO A 131 25.55 21.40 -23.11
N SER A 132 25.46 22.25 -22.10
CA SER A 132 26.60 22.51 -21.22
C SER A 132 27.02 21.19 -20.59
N ARG A 133 28.29 20.79 -20.71
CA ARG A 133 28.86 19.61 -20.02
C ARG A 133 28.49 19.57 -18.53
N LEU A 134 28.30 20.73 -17.92
CA LEU A 134 27.84 20.88 -16.55
C LEU A 134 26.39 20.39 -16.35
N HIS A 135 25.50 20.68 -17.29
CA HIS A 135 24.11 20.17 -17.29
C HIS A 135 24.10 18.64 -17.37
N GLU A 136 24.93 18.02 -18.22
CA GLU A 136 25.02 16.55 -18.30
C GLU A 136 25.50 15.90 -17.00
N ILE A 137 26.50 16.51 -16.33
CA ILE A 137 26.99 16.04 -15.04
C ILE A 137 25.88 16.13 -13.97
N TYR A 138 25.15 17.25 -13.91
CA TYR A 138 24.04 17.38 -12.97
C TYR A 138 22.89 16.44 -13.29
N GLU A 139 22.56 16.22 -14.56
CA GLU A 139 21.55 15.23 -14.97
C GLU A 139 21.96 13.79 -14.63
N GLN A 140 23.26 13.47 -14.70
CA GLN A 140 23.77 12.19 -14.24
C GLN A 140 23.66 12.06 -12.71
N GLU A 141 24.11 13.06 -11.96
CA GLU A 141 24.00 13.08 -10.49
C GLU A 141 22.54 12.96 -10.04
N ILE A 142 21.60 13.67 -10.68
CA ILE A 142 20.17 13.58 -10.38
C ILE A 142 19.64 12.17 -10.65
N ARG A 143 20.07 11.51 -11.73
CA ARG A 143 19.68 10.12 -12.02
C ARG A 143 20.23 9.14 -10.98
N GLU A 144 21.49 9.29 -10.60
CA GLU A 144 22.13 8.44 -9.57
C GLU A 144 21.45 8.63 -8.21
N LEU A 145 21.16 9.88 -7.82
CA LEU A 145 20.43 10.18 -6.59
C LEU A 145 19.00 9.61 -6.61
N ARG A 146 18.29 9.68 -7.74
CA ARG A 146 16.96 9.05 -7.88
C ARG A 146 17.03 7.54 -7.76
N SER A 147 18.00 6.89 -8.42
CA SER A 147 18.24 5.45 -8.29
C SER A 147 18.52 5.07 -6.83
N LYS A 148 19.34 5.86 -6.11
CA LYS A 148 19.63 5.62 -4.70
C LYS A 148 18.40 5.75 -3.81
N VAL A 149 17.52 6.72 -4.09
CA VAL A 149 16.25 6.88 -3.37
C VAL A 149 15.32 5.69 -3.63
N GLU A 150 15.23 5.21 -4.87
CA GLU A 150 14.43 4.04 -5.22
C GLU A 150 14.95 2.77 -4.54
N GLU A 151 16.27 2.54 -4.56
CA GLU A 151 16.93 1.43 -3.85
C GLU A 151 16.64 1.48 -2.34
N LEU A 152 16.87 2.63 -1.69
CA LEU A 152 16.61 2.79 -0.27
C LEU A 152 15.12 2.64 0.07
N SER A 153 14.22 3.08 -0.82
CA SER A 153 12.78 2.87 -0.65
C SER A 153 12.42 1.40 -0.74
N HIS A 154 13.04 0.65 -1.66
CA HIS A 154 12.82 -0.78 -1.79
C HIS A 154 13.35 -1.53 -0.56
N GLU A 155 14.58 -1.25 -0.12
CA GLU A 155 15.17 -1.81 1.09
C GLU A 155 14.31 -1.50 2.33
N LYS A 156 13.85 -0.24 2.48
CA LYS A 156 12.95 0.14 3.57
C LYS A 156 11.65 -0.67 3.55
N ASN A 157 11.03 -0.82 2.38
CA ASN A 157 9.78 -1.57 2.25
C ASN A 157 10.01 -3.06 2.56
N GLN A 158 11.11 -3.65 2.09
CA GLN A 158 11.47 -5.02 2.41
C GLN A 158 11.67 -5.21 3.92
N MET A 159 12.44 -4.34 4.56
CA MET A 159 12.66 -4.38 6.01
C MET A 159 11.37 -4.19 6.81
N GLN A 160 10.43 -3.38 6.29
CA GLN A 160 9.12 -3.21 6.90
C GLN A 160 8.30 -4.51 6.81
N LEU A 161 8.26 -5.18 5.65
CA LEU A 161 7.60 -6.48 5.49
C LEU A 161 8.21 -7.54 6.41
N ASP A 162 9.54 -7.56 6.54
CA ASP A 162 10.23 -8.49 7.44
C ASP A 162 9.89 -8.21 8.92
N CYS A 163 9.76 -6.94 9.30
CA CYS A 163 9.32 -6.56 10.65
C CYS A 163 7.87 -6.96 10.92
N GLU A 164 6.97 -6.78 9.96
CA GLU A 164 5.57 -7.22 10.06
C GLU A 164 5.48 -8.75 10.16
N SER A 165 6.23 -9.48 9.33
CA SER A 165 6.33 -10.94 9.38
C SER A 165 6.88 -11.46 10.73
N LEU A 166 7.92 -10.82 11.26
CA LEU A 166 8.47 -11.16 12.57
C LEU A 166 7.48 -10.84 13.70
N ALA A 167 6.74 -9.74 13.60
CA ALA A 167 5.71 -9.37 14.57
C ALA A 167 4.58 -10.43 14.59
N ASP A 168 4.13 -10.89 13.43
CA ASP A 168 3.14 -11.96 13.32
C ASP A 168 3.66 -13.29 13.89
N CYS A 169 4.92 -13.62 13.65
CA CYS A 169 5.54 -14.81 14.24
C CYS A 169 5.63 -14.72 15.77
N LEU A 170 6.00 -13.55 16.29
CA LEU A 170 6.03 -13.30 17.74
C LEU A 170 4.63 -13.39 18.34
N GLN A 171 3.60 -12.86 17.67
CA GLN A 171 2.23 -12.94 18.12
C GLN A 171 1.74 -14.40 18.19
N LYS A 172 1.97 -15.18 17.14
CA LYS A 172 1.66 -16.63 17.11
C LYS A 172 2.39 -17.40 18.22
N LEU A 173 3.65 -17.03 18.51
CA LEU A 173 4.41 -17.67 19.57
C LEU A 173 3.88 -17.31 20.97
N LYS A 174 3.46 -16.05 21.17
CA LYS A 174 2.81 -15.61 22.42
C LYS A 174 1.49 -16.35 22.65
N GLU A 175 0.66 -16.47 21.62
CA GLU A 175 -0.61 -17.22 21.70
C GLU A 175 -0.35 -18.68 22.10
N LYS A 176 0.59 -19.36 21.44
CA LYS A 176 1.00 -20.72 21.82
C LYS A 176 1.52 -20.82 23.25
N TYR A 177 2.29 -19.83 23.70
CA TYR A 177 2.81 -19.79 25.06
C TYR A 177 1.69 -19.61 26.10
N GLU A 178 0.70 -18.76 25.81
CA GLU A 178 -0.47 -18.56 26.67
C GLU A 178 -1.35 -19.82 26.73
N GLU A 179 -1.57 -20.49 25.59
CA GLU A 179 -2.26 -21.78 25.53
C GLU A 179 -1.55 -22.86 26.36
N GLU A 180 -0.24 -23.01 26.21
CA GLU A 180 0.56 -23.99 26.97
C GLU A 180 0.56 -23.66 28.47
N THR A 181 0.63 -22.37 28.82
CA THR A 181 0.55 -21.93 30.22
C THR A 181 -0.79 -22.32 30.84
N LYS A 182 -1.89 -22.11 30.11
CA LYS A 182 -3.23 -22.50 30.55
C LYS A 182 -3.38 -24.02 30.68
N LEU A 183 -2.88 -24.79 29.70
CA LEU A 183 -2.88 -26.25 29.77
C LEU A 183 -2.09 -26.78 30.97
N ARG A 184 -0.93 -26.17 31.26
CA ARG A 184 -0.14 -26.48 32.46
C ARG A 184 -0.90 -26.17 33.75
N GLU A 185 -1.56 -25.03 33.84
CA GLU A 185 -2.39 -24.66 35.00
C GLU A 185 -3.56 -25.63 35.19
N ASP A 186 -4.26 -26.01 34.12
CA ASP A 186 -5.34 -27.01 34.16
C ASP A 186 -4.81 -28.38 34.63
N ALA A 187 -3.65 -28.82 34.12
CA ALA A 187 -3.01 -30.05 34.54
C ALA A 187 -2.57 -30.01 36.02
N GLU A 188 -2.03 -28.89 36.49
CA GLU A 188 -1.67 -28.69 37.90
C GLU A 188 -2.89 -28.69 38.82
N ALA A 189 -4.00 -28.09 38.38
CA ALA A 189 -5.27 -28.11 39.10
C ALA A 189 -5.81 -29.54 39.24
N VAL A 190 -5.78 -30.33 38.16
CA VAL A 190 -6.17 -31.74 38.17
C VAL A 190 -5.25 -32.56 39.07
N LEU A 191 -3.93 -32.36 39.01
CA LEU A 191 -2.97 -33.04 39.88
C LEU A 191 -3.21 -32.73 41.35
N LYS A 192 -3.52 -31.46 41.68
CA LYS A 192 -3.90 -31.06 43.03
C LYS A 192 -5.19 -31.75 43.49
N GLY A 193 -6.16 -31.91 42.59
CA GLY A 193 -7.36 -32.72 42.83
C GLY A 193 -7.00 -34.16 43.20
N TYR A 194 -6.20 -34.83 42.38
CA TYR A 194 -5.78 -36.22 42.65
C TYR A 194 -5.00 -36.36 43.97
N ARG A 195 -4.16 -35.38 44.34
CA ARG A 195 -3.49 -35.40 45.65
C ARG A 195 -4.50 -35.38 46.80
N LYS A 196 -5.51 -34.53 46.70
CA LYS A 196 -6.59 -34.48 47.70
C LYS A 196 -7.35 -35.81 47.75
N ASP A 197 -7.69 -36.39 46.59
CA ASP A 197 -8.39 -37.68 46.54
C ASP A 197 -7.56 -38.81 47.17
N VAL A 198 -6.23 -38.79 46.97
CA VAL A 198 -5.30 -39.71 47.66
C VAL A 198 -5.32 -39.47 49.16
N ASP A 199 -5.23 -38.22 49.61
CA ASP A 199 -5.28 -37.89 51.04
C ASP A 199 -6.61 -38.35 51.67
N ASP A 200 -7.75 -38.05 51.03
CA ASP A 200 -9.09 -38.46 51.47
C ASP A 200 -9.21 -40.01 51.52
N ALA A 201 -8.68 -40.72 50.50
CA ALA A 201 -8.63 -42.18 50.50
C ALA A 201 -7.73 -42.74 51.61
N THR A 202 -6.60 -42.10 51.92
CA THR A 202 -5.73 -42.53 53.03
C THR A 202 -6.39 -42.32 54.38
N LEU A 203 -7.11 -41.21 54.58
CA LEU A 203 -7.90 -40.97 55.79
C LEU A 203 -8.99 -42.02 55.96
N ALA A 204 -9.77 -42.30 54.91
CA ALA A 204 -10.78 -43.35 54.93
C ALA A 204 -10.19 -44.74 55.25
N ARG A 205 -9.00 -45.04 54.71
CA ARG A 205 -8.27 -46.29 55.02
C ARG A 205 -7.89 -46.35 56.50
N LEU A 206 -7.32 -45.27 57.06
CA LEU A 206 -6.93 -45.19 58.47
C LEU A 206 -8.14 -45.31 59.42
N GLU A 207 -9.28 -44.70 59.07
CA GLU A 207 -10.52 -44.84 59.84
C GLU A 207 -11.03 -46.29 59.86
N LEU A 208 -10.97 -46.97 58.71
CA LEU A 208 -11.31 -48.39 58.60
C LEU A 208 -10.34 -49.27 59.40
N GLU A 209 -9.03 -49.01 59.31
CA GLU A 209 -8.01 -49.71 60.10
C GLU A 209 -8.28 -49.58 61.61
N LYS A 210 -8.56 -48.36 62.09
CA LYS A 210 -8.90 -48.12 63.51
C LYS A 210 -10.19 -48.85 63.91
N LYS A 211 -11.18 -48.91 63.01
CA LYS A 211 -12.42 -49.64 63.28
C LYS A 211 -12.20 -51.15 63.33
N VAL A 212 -11.33 -51.68 62.49
CA VAL A 212 -10.89 -53.09 62.56
C VAL A 212 -10.20 -53.35 63.90
N GLU A 213 -9.25 -52.51 64.31
CA GLU A 213 -8.55 -52.64 65.59
C GLU A 213 -9.51 -52.61 66.78
N SER A 214 -10.43 -51.63 66.81
CA SER A 214 -11.47 -51.55 67.85
C SER A 214 -12.38 -52.79 67.89
N LEU A 215 -12.73 -53.38 66.75
CA LEU A 215 -13.53 -54.61 66.71
C LEU A 215 -12.73 -55.83 67.18
N LEU A 216 -11.43 -55.88 66.89
CA LEU A 216 -10.55 -56.93 67.39
C LEU A 216 -10.40 -56.85 68.92
N ASP A 217 -10.24 -55.64 69.47
CA ASP A 217 -10.20 -55.40 70.91
C ASP A 217 -11.51 -55.83 71.59
N GLU A 218 -12.66 -55.51 71.00
CA GLU A 218 -13.97 -55.94 71.50
C GLU A 218 -14.11 -57.47 71.48
N ILE A 219 -13.68 -58.13 70.40
CA ILE A 219 -13.67 -59.59 70.32
C ILE A 219 -12.76 -60.19 71.40
N ALA A 220 -11.59 -59.62 71.62
CA ALA A 220 -10.67 -60.08 72.65
C ALA A 220 -11.25 -59.89 74.07
N PHE A 221 -11.90 -58.76 74.32
CA PHE A 221 -12.61 -58.48 75.57
C PHE A 221 -13.73 -59.50 75.81
N LEU A 222 -14.62 -59.70 74.83
CA LEU A 222 -15.72 -60.68 74.93
C LEU A 222 -15.21 -62.11 75.15
N ARG A 223 -14.12 -62.51 74.48
CA ARG A 223 -13.49 -63.82 74.71
C ARG A 223 -12.99 -63.96 76.14
N LYS A 224 -12.31 -62.94 76.67
CA LYS A 224 -11.80 -62.94 78.04
C LYS A 224 -12.93 -63.02 79.07
N VAL A 225 -13.98 -62.22 78.90
CA VAL A 225 -15.18 -62.24 79.76
C VAL A 225 -15.82 -63.62 79.73
N HIS A 226 -15.98 -64.22 78.55
CA HIS A 226 -16.56 -65.56 78.44
C HIS A 226 -15.69 -66.63 79.12
N GLU A 227 -14.37 -66.52 79.03
CA GLU A 227 -13.44 -67.44 79.69
C GLU A 227 -13.49 -67.30 81.23
N GLU A 228 -13.60 -66.07 81.73
CA GLU A 228 -13.84 -65.79 83.16
C GLU A 228 -15.20 -66.33 83.63
N GLU A 229 -16.29 -66.09 82.88
CA GLU A 229 -17.62 -66.61 83.20
C GLU A 229 -17.65 -68.15 83.22
N VAL A 230 -16.96 -68.81 82.28
CA VAL A 230 -16.84 -70.28 82.26
C VAL A 230 -16.05 -70.76 83.47
N ALA A 231 -14.97 -70.08 83.86
CA ALA A 231 -14.20 -70.40 85.05
C ALA A 231 -15.02 -70.20 86.35
N ASP A 232 -15.79 -69.12 86.44
CA ASP A 232 -16.70 -68.83 87.54
C ASP A 232 -17.84 -69.86 87.62
N LEU A 233 -18.41 -70.28 86.49
CA LEU A 233 -19.40 -71.35 86.46
C LEU A 233 -18.79 -72.69 86.85
N GLN A 234 -17.56 -73.01 86.41
CA GLN A 234 -16.86 -74.22 86.82
C GLN A 234 -16.56 -74.23 88.32
N THR A 235 -16.10 -73.11 88.88
CA THR A 235 -15.86 -72.97 90.32
C THR A 235 -17.16 -72.98 91.11
N SER A 236 -18.24 -72.36 90.61
CA SER A 236 -19.57 -72.40 91.20
C SER A 236 -20.15 -73.82 91.20
N VAL A 237 -20.00 -74.59 90.12
CA VAL A 237 -20.40 -76.00 90.05
C VAL A 237 -19.59 -76.86 91.03
N GLN A 238 -18.28 -76.58 91.18
CA GLN A 238 -17.42 -77.25 92.18
C GLN A 238 -17.76 -76.84 93.62
N ALA A 239 -18.10 -75.57 93.86
CA ALA A 239 -18.50 -75.04 95.16
C ALA A 239 -19.91 -75.51 95.56
N ALA A 240 -20.83 -75.66 94.59
CA ALA A 240 -22.16 -76.23 94.81
C ALA A 240 -22.13 -77.74 95.14
N GLN A 241 -20.98 -78.41 95.00
CA GLN A 241 -20.73 -79.74 95.55
C GLN A 241 -20.35 -79.75 97.04
N VAL A 242 -20.31 -78.61 97.74
CA VAL A 242 -20.05 -78.54 99.19
C VAL A 242 -21.08 -77.65 99.89
N SER A 243 -22.02 -78.32 100.55
CA SER A 243 -22.97 -77.76 101.52
C SER A 243 -22.26 -76.86 102.53
N VAL A 244 -22.72 -75.60 102.70
CA VAL A 244 -22.62 -74.89 103.99
C VAL A 244 -23.81 -73.94 104.18
N GLU A 245 -24.63 -74.27 105.18
CA GLU A 245 -25.55 -73.40 105.89
C GLU A 245 -24.76 -72.29 106.60
N MET A 246 -25.16 -71.00 106.50
CA MET A 246 -24.83 -70.05 107.56
C MET A 246 -25.85 -68.92 107.74
N ASP A 247 -26.44 -69.01 108.93
CA ASP A 247 -27.15 -68.09 109.80
C ASP A 247 -27.08 -66.58 109.47
N VAL A 248 -28.26 -65.99 109.21
CA VAL A 248 -28.46 -64.54 109.00
C VAL A 248 -29.06 -63.94 110.27
N SER A 249 -28.22 -63.31 111.08
CA SER A 249 -28.64 -62.51 112.22
C SER A 249 -29.45 -61.29 111.73
N LYS A 250 -30.66 -61.12 112.28
CA LYS A 250 -31.66 -60.13 111.88
C LYS A 250 -31.15 -58.69 112.02
N PRO A 251 -30.93 -57.95 110.90
CA PRO A 251 -31.00 -56.50 110.93
C PRO A 251 -32.47 -56.08 110.89
N ASP A 252 -32.77 -54.84 111.24
CA ASP A 252 -34.14 -54.30 111.16
C ASP A 252 -34.66 -54.30 109.71
N LEU A 253 -35.30 -55.41 109.37
CA LEU A 253 -35.78 -55.76 108.05
C LEU A 253 -36.79 -54.73 107.53
N THR A 254 -37.48 -54.03 108.43
CA THR A 254 -38.54 -53.09 108.03
C THR A 254 -37.94 -51.78 107.52
N ALA A 255 -36.89 -51.27 108.15
CA ALA A 255 -36.16 -50.09 107.67
C ALA A 255 -35.37 -50.41 106.39
N ALA A 256 -34.69 -51.56 106.35
CA ALA A 256 -33.94 -51.99 105.16
C ALA A 256 -34.86 -52.30 103.96
N LEU A 257 -36.02 -52.95 104.15
CA LEU A 257 -36.98 -53.18 103.07
C LEU A 257 -37.62 -51.89 102.57
N LYS A 258 -37.89 -50.92 103.46
CA LYS A 258 -38.37 -49.58 103.06
C LYS A 258 -37.31 -48.82 102.28
N GLU A 259 -36.05 -48.86 102.72
CA GLU A 259 -34.92 -48.24 102.02
C GLU A 259 -34.71 -48.90 100.65
N ILE A 260 -34.67 -50.23 100.58
CA ILE A 260 -34.55 -50.97 99.31
C ILE A 260 -35.71 -50.63 98.37
N ARG A 261 -36.95 -50.58 98.88
CA ARG A 261 -38.12 -50.18 98.08
C ARG A 261 -37.99 -48.75 97.57
N MET A 262 -37.57 -47.82 98.41
CA MET A 262 -37.32 -46.42 98.02
C MET A 262 -36.18 -46.31 97.01
N GLN A 263 -35.10 -47.08 97.15
CA GLN A 263 -34.00 -47.14 96.18
C GLN A 263 -34.49 -47.69 94.84
N TYR A 264 -35.31 -48.75 94.83
CA TYR A 264 -35.91 -49.28 93.60
C TYR A 264 -36.89 -48.29 92.96
N GLU A 265 -37.70 -47.59 93.76
CA GLU A 265 -38.62 -46.58 93.26
C GLU A 265 -37.86 -45.39 92.66
N ASN A 266 -36.80 -44.92 93.32
CA ASN A 266 -35.91 -43.88 92.80
C ASN A 266 -35.14 -44.34 91.56
N LEU A 267 -34.65 -45.59 91.53
CA LEU A 267 -33.95 -46.15 90.37
C LEU A 267 -34.89 -46.29 89.18
N SER A 268 -36.13 -46.75 89.42
CA SER A 268 -37.18 -46.83 88.39
C SER A 268 -37.54 -45.45 87.85
N ALA A 269 -37.75 -44.46 88.72
CA ALA A 269 -38.04 -43.08 88.33
C ALA A 269 -36.88 -42.45 87.53
N LYS A 270 -35.63 -42.64 87.97
CA LYS A 270 -34.44 -42.18 87.24
C LYS A 270 -34.29 -42.90 85.90
N ASN A 271 -34.56 -44.19 85.84
CA ASN A 271 -34.52 -44.96 84.59
C ASN A 271 -35.58 -44.47 83.61
N GLN A 272 -36.81 -44.24 84.07
CA GLN A 272 -37.89 -43.68 83.26
C GLN A 272 -37.51 -42.30 82.71
N GLN A 273 -36.99 -41.40 83.55
CA GLN A 273 -36.55 -40.07 83.12
C GLN A 273 -35.38 -40.15 82.13
N SER A 274 -34.39 -41.01 82.38
CA SER A 274 -33.24 -41.20 81.49
C SER A 274 -33.68 -41.72 80.12
N VAL A 275 -34.63 -42.66 80.07
CA VAL A 275 -35.22 -43.15 78.82
C VAL A 275 -35.97 -42.04 78.08
N GLU A 276 -36.77 -41.23 78.78
CA GLU A 276 -37.47 -40.09 78.18
C GLU A 276 -36.53 -39.02 77.63
N GLU A 277 -35.48 -38.66 78.38
CA GLU A 277 -34.44 -37.74 77.94
C GLU A 277 -33.65 -38.30 76.75
N TRP A 278 -33.36 -39.60 76.76
CA TRP A 278 -32.71 -40.29 75.65
C TRP A 278 -33.58 -40.24 74.38
N TYR A 279 -34.88 -40.54 74.49
CA TYR A 279 -35.80 -40.42 73.36
C TYR A 279 -35.92 -38.98 72.86
N LYS A 280 -36.11 -38.00 73.75
CA LYS A 280 -36.16 -36.58 73.38
C LYS A 280 -34.89 -36.14 72.65
N SER A 281 -33.72 -36.53 73.15
CA SER A 281 -32.43 -36.25 72.49
C SER A 281 -32.35 -36.93 71.12
N LYS A 282 -32.75 -38.19 70.98
CA LYS A 282 -32.77 -38.88 69.68
C LYS A 282 -33.73 -38.22 68.68
N PHE A 283 -34.93 -37.83 69.11
CA PHE A 283 -35.87 -37.12 68.26
C PHE A 283 -35.37 -35.73 67.86
N ALA A 284 -34.76 -34.98 68.79
CA ALA A 284 -34.15 -33.69 68.48
C ALA A 284 -33.03 -33.83 67.46
N ASN A 285 -32.10 -34.78 67.68
CA ASN A 285 -31.01 -35.06 66.74
C ASN A 285 -31.52 -35.49 65.36
N PHE A 286 -32.55 -36.34 65.29
CA PHE A 286 -33.15 -36.75 64.02
C PHE A 286 -33.84 -35.58 63.29
N THR A 287 -34.57 -34.74 64.02
CA THR A 287 -35.23 -33.56 63.47
C THR A 287 -34.21 -32.56 62.94
N GLU A 288 -33.14 -32.32 63.71
CA GLU A 288 -32.06 -31.43 63.33
C GLU A 288 -31.27 -31.95 62.12
N ALA A 289 -30.99 -33.27 62.07
CA ALA A 289 -30.37 -33.89 60.90
C ALA A 289 -31.26 -33.79 59.65
N THR A 290 -32.57 -33.95 59.81
CA THR A 290 -33.54 -33.79 58.72
C THR A 290 -33.59 -32.33 58.23
N ALA A 291 -33.57 -31.36 59.14
CA ALA A 291 -33.52 -29.93 58.81
C ALA A 291 -32.24 -29.59 58.05
N ARG A 292 -31.07 -30.03 58.53
CA ARG A 292 -29.79 -29.86 57.84
C ARG A 292 -29.79 -30.47 56.44
N ASN A 293 -30.33 -31.68 56.28
CA ASN A 293 -30.43 -32.33 54.98
C ASN A 293 -31.39 -31.58 54.03
N SER A 294 -32.50 -31.06 54.55
CA SER A 294 -33.43 -30.22 53.78
C SER A 294 -32.77 -28.91 53.32
N ASP A 295 -32.00 -28.26 54.20
CA ASP A 295 -31.27 -27.04 53.87
C ASP A 295 -30.15 -27.29 52.84
N ALA A 296 -29.39 -28.38 52.99
CA ALA A 296 -28.38 -28.79 52.01
C ALA A 296 -29.01 -29.08 50.64
N MET A 297 -30.17 -29.76 50.61
CA MET A 297 -30.92 -29.99 49.39
C MET A 297 -31.45 -28.69 48.77
N ARG A 298 -31.82 -27.69 49.57
CA ARG A 298 -32.24 -26.37 49.07
C ARG A 298 -31.06 -25.62 48.47
N GLN A 299 -29.92 -25.57 49.15
CA GLN A 299 -28.69 -24.94 48.66
C GLN A 299 -28.22 -25.58 47.34
N ALA A 300 -28.19 -26.91 47.26
CA ALA A 300 -27.84 -27.61 46.03
C ALA A 300 -28.79 -27.25 44.85
N LYS A 301 -30.09 -27.09 45.12
CA LYS A 301 -31.06 -26.65 44.10
C LYS A 301 -30.82 -25.21 43.66
N GLU A 302 -30.51 -24.32 44.60
CA GLU A 302 -30.17 -22.92 44.31
C GLU A 302 -28.90 -22.83 43.44
N GLU A 303 -27.85 -23.56 43.80
CA GLU A 303 -26.61 -23.65 43.01
C GLU A 303 -26.86 -24.16 41.59
N VAL A 304 -27.64 -25.24 41.43
CA VAL A 304 -28.01 -25.75 40.10
C VAL A 304 -28.78 -24.71 39.29
N SER A 305 -29.66 -23.93 39.92
CA SER A 305 -30.41 -22.87 39.25
C SER A 305 -29.50 -21.70 38.82
N GLU A 306 -28.52 -21.33 39.65
CA GLU A 306 -27.52 -20.31 39.33
C GLU A 306 -26.58 -20.76 38.22
N TYR A 307 -26.10 -22.01 38.24
CA TYR A 307 -25.30 -22.56 37.15
C TYR A 307 -26.08 -22.61 35.83
N ARG A 308 -27.37 -22.95 35.87
CA ARG A 308 -28.23 -22.90 34.67
C ARG A 308 -28.37 -21.48 34.14
N ARG A 309 -28.54 -20.47 35.02
CA ARG A 309 -28.62 -19.06 34.63
C ARG A 309 -27.29 -18.56 34.05
N LEU A 310 -26.17 -18.92 34.65
CA LEU A 310 -24.84 -18.58 34.16
C LEU A 310 -24.57 -19.20 32.80
N MET A 311 -24.92 -20.47 32.61
CA MET A 311 -24.80 -21.16 31.33
C MET A 311 -25.63 -20.45 30.24
N GLN A 312 -26.87 -20.06 30.53
CA GLN A 312 -27.70 -19.29 29.60
C GLN A 312 -27.09 -17.93 29.27
N ALA A 313 -26.59 -17.20 30.27
CA ALA A 313 -25.92 -15.91 30.06
C ALA A 313 -24.68 -16.05 29.16
N ARG A 314 -23.86 -17.08 29.37
CA ARG A 314 -22.69 -17.37 28.53
C ARG A 314 -23.07 -17.79 27.12
N ASN A 315 -24.12 -18.58 26.95
CA ASN A 315 -24.62 -18.92 25.62
C ASN A 315 -25.08 -17.68 24.84
N LEU A 316 -25.80 -16.75 25.50
CA LEU A 316 -26.20 -15.49 24.88
C LEU A 316 -25.00 -14.60 24.53
N GLU A 317 -23.98 -14.56 25.40
CA GLU A 317 -22.72 -13.85 25.12
C GLU A 317 -22.04 -14.44 23.87
N ILE A 318 -21.92 -15.78 23.80
CA ILE A 318 -21.37 -16.49 22.63
C ILE A 318 -22.17 -16.19 21.36
N GLU A 319 -23.50 -16.25 21.42
CA GLU A 319 -24.36 -15.93 20.27
C GLU A 319 -24.21 -14.47 19.83
N SER A 320 -24.10 -13.54 20.78
CA SER A 320 -23.87 -12.13 20.47
C SER A 320 -22.52 -11.91 19.80
N LEU A 321 -21.45 -12.55 20.30
CA LEU A 321 -20.12 -12.46 19.73
C LEU A 321 -20.05 -13.09 18.34
N LYS A 322 -20.71 -14.23 18.13
CA LYS A 322 -20.87 -14.85 16.80
C LYS A 322 -21.57 -13.90 15.83
N ASN A 323 -22.67 -13.30 16.24
CA ASN A 323 -23.39 -12.33 15.40
C ASN A 323 -22.52 -11.10 15.06
N THR A 324 -21.72 -10.59 16.02
CA THR A 324 -20.80 -9.49 15.74
C THR A 324 -19.66 -9.90 14.80
N ASN A 325 -19.15 -11.12 14.94
CA ASN A 325 -18.11 -11.65 14.05
C ASN A 325 -18.65 -11.78 12.62
N ASP A 326 -19.80 -12.44 12.45
CA ASP A 326 -20.47 -12.56 11.15
C ASP A 326 -20.76 -11.18 10.51
N ALA A 327 -21.09 -10.17 11.31
CA ALA A 327 -21.30 -8.81 10.82
C ALA A 327 -19.99 -8.17 10.32
N LEU A 328 -18.90 -8.31 11.07
CA LEU A 328 -17.58 -7.83 10.68
C LEU A 328 -17.06 -8.56 9.43
N GLU A 329 -17.23 -9.88 9.34
CA GLU A 329 -16.87 -10.64 8.13
C GLU A 329 -17.67 -10.21 6.91
N ARG A 330 -18.97 -9.89 7.07
CA ARG A 330 -19.77 -9.32 5.96
C ARG A 330 -19.25 -7.95 5.55
N GLN A 331 -18.92 -7.07 6.50
CA GLN A 331 -18.35 -5.75 6.20
C GLN A 331 -17.00 -5.85 5.49
N LEU A 332 -16.15 -6.81 5.90
CA LEU A 332 -14.87 -7.06 5.26
C LEU A 332 -15.05 -7.53 3.81
N ARG A 333 -15.94 -8.50 3.57
CA ARG A 333 -16.29 -8.95 2.21
C ARG A 333 -16.85 -7.81 1.35
N GLU A 334 -17.75 -6.99 1.88
CA GLU A 334 -18.30 -5.83 1.16
C GLU A 334 -17.20 -4.82 0.80
N MET A 335 -16.28 -4.54 1.74
CA MET A 335 -15.14 -3.66 1.48
C MET A 335 -14.21 -4.24 0.41
N GLU A 336 -13.90 -5.53 0.48
CA GLU A 336 -13.09 -6.23 -0.54
C GLU A 336 -13.76 -6.18 -1.92
N GLU A 337 -15.08 -6.40 -2.00
CA GLU A 337 -15.84 -6.30 -3.25
C GLU A 337 -15.80 -4.89 -3.83
N VAL A 338 -15.98 -3.86 -3.00
CA VAL A 338 -15.89 -2.44 -3.42
C VAL A 338 -14.49 -2.11 -3.92
N HIS A 339 -13.44 -2.51 -3.21
CA HIS A 339 -12.06 -2.28 -3.64
C HIS A 339 -11.72 -3.06 -4.91
N ASN A 340 -12.16 -4.30 -5.05
CA ASN A 340 -11.99 -5.07 -6.27
C ASN A 340 -12.70 -4.40 -7.46
N ALA A 341 -13.91 -3.87 -7.25
CA ALA A 341 -14.62 -3.11 -8.28
C ALA A 341 -13.86 -1.81 -8.65
N GLU A 342 -13.30 -1.10 -7.69
CA GLU A 342 -12.47 0.09 -7.94
C GLU A 342 -11.19 -0.25 -8.72
N ILE A 343 -10.49 -1.33 -8.36
CA ILE A 343 -9.32 -1.83 -9.08
C ILE A 343 -9.69 -2.18 -10.52
N ASN A 344 -10.80 -2.89 -10.74
CA ASN A 344 -11.27 -3.23 -12.08
C ASN A 344 -11.59 -1.99 -12.91
N ASN A 345 -12.26 -0.99 -12.32
CA ASN A 345 -12.53 0.29 -12.98
C ASN A 345 -11.23 1.01 -13.37
N LEU A 346 -10.25 1.08 -12.45
CA LEU A 346 -8.95 1.69 -12.74
C LEU A 346 -8.21 0.93 -13.85
N GLN A 347 -8.19 -0.41 -13.81
CA GLN A 347 -7.62 -1.23 -14.88
C GLN A 347 -8.31 -0.97 -16.23
N GLU A 348 -9.63 -0.83 -16.25
CA GLU A 348 -10.36 -0.48 -17.46
C GLU A 348 -9.94 0.91 -17.97
N THR A 349 -9.82 1.91 -17.10
CA THR A 349 -9.34 3.24 -17.53
C THR A 349 -7.92 3.22 -18.08
N VAL A 350 -7.02 2.41 -17.50
CA VAL A 350 -5.66 2.20 -18.01
C VAL A 350 -5.72 1.58 -19.39
N ASN A 351 -6.51 0.52 -19.59
CA ASN A 351 -6.69 -0.15 -20.88
C ASN A 351 -7.27 0.80 -21.95
N GLN A 352 -8.22 1.64 -21.58
CA GLN A 352 -8.79 2.66 -22.48
C GLN A 352 -7.73 3.69 -22.91
N LEU A 353 -6.92 4.18 -21.96
CA LEU A 353 -5.83 5.11 -22.24
C LEU A 353 -4.74 4.47 -23.11
N ASP A 354 -4.34 3.23 -22.84
CA ASP A 354 -3.37 2.49 -23.64
C ASP A 354 -3.87 2.25 -25.07
N SER A 355 -5.16 1.94 -25.22
CA SER A 355 -5.80 1.82 -26.53
C SER A 355 -5.78 3.15 -27.29
N ALA A 356 -6.15 4.26 -26.64
CA ALA A 356 -6.09 5.59 -27.25
C ALA A 356 -4.65 5.98 -27.65
N LEU A 357 -3.67 5.66 -26.80
CA LEU A 357 -2.26 5.87 -27.09
C LEU A 357 -1.79 5.05 -28.29
N ARG A 358 -2.21 3.79 -28.40
CA ARG A 358 -1.91 2.93 -29.56
C ARG A 358 -2.54 3.47 -30.84
N THR A 359 -3.79 3.89 -30.79
CA THR A 359 -4.50 4.49 -31.93
C THR A 359 -3.82 5.76 -32.41
N THR A 360 -3.54 6.72 -31.53
CA THR A 360 -2.86 7.98 -31.88
C THR A 360 -1.44 7.77 -32.41
N LYS A 361 -0.69 6.81 -31.85
CA LYS A 361 0.61 6.39 -32.42
C LYS A 361 0.46 5.81 -33.84
N GLY A 362 -0.58 5.01 -34.07
CA GLY A 362 -0.90 4.45 -35.38
C GLY A 362 -1.26 5.53 -36.41
N GLU A 363 -2.09 6.51 -36.01
CA GLU A 363 -2.45 7.67 -36.84
C GLU A 363 -1.23 8.53 -37.18
N MET A 364 -0.37 8.81 -36.20
CA MET A 364 0.88 9.54 -36.43
C MET A 364 1.81 8.80 -37.41
N ALA A 365 1.96 7.48 -37.26
CA ALA A 365 2.73 6.67 -38.20
C ALA A 365 2.13 6.68 -39.61
N ARG A 366 0.80 6.69 -39.73
CA ARG A 366 0.09 6.83 -41.01
C ARG A 366 0.39 8.19 -41.64
N HIS A 367 0.26 9.28 -40.90
CA HIS A 367 0.56 10.62 -41.41
C HIS A 367 2.01 10.75 -41.88
N LEU A 368 2.98 10.21 -41.13
CA LEU A 368 4.38 10.19 -41.56
C LEU A 368 4.57 9.49 -42.91
N ARG A 369 3.85 8.38 -43.15
CA ARG A 369 3.88 7.69 -44.44
C ARG A 369 3.26 8.55 -45.55
N GLU A 370 2.11 9.16 -45.31
CA GLU A 370 1.45 10.07 -46.27
C GLU A 370 2.34 11.27 -46.63
N TYR A 371 3.05 11.85 -45.65
CA TYR A 371 4.01 12.93 -45.89
C TYR A 371 5.20 12.47 -46.72
N GLN A 372 5.74 11.26 -46.47
CA GLN A 372 6.80 10.70 -47.29
C GLN A 372 6.35 10.45 -48.72
N ASP A 373 5.14 9.91 -48.91
CA ASP A 373 4.56 9.68 -50.24
C ASP A 373 4.35 11.00 -50.99
N LEU A 374 3.84 12.03 -50.32
CA LEU A 374 3.68 13.37 -50.90
C LEU A 374 5.03 14.01 -51.26
N LEU A 375 6.05 13.83 -50.41
CA LEU A 375 7.41 14.27 -50.69
C LEU A 375 7.97 13.57 -51.94
N ASN A 376 7.75 12.26 -52.09
CA ASN A 376 8.16 11.51 -53.26
C ASN A 376 7.47 12.05 -54.54
N VAL A 377 6.16 12.34 -54.49
CA VAL A 377 5.44 12.97 -55.61
C VAL A 377 6.00 14.35 -55.93
N LYS A 378 6.28 15.17 -54.92
CA LYS A 378 6.89 16.50 -55.12
C LYS A 378 8.25 16.41 -55.80
N MET A 379 9.09 15.46 -55.40
CA MET A 379 10.39 15.22 -56.04
C MET A 379 10.23 14.79 -57.51
N ALA A 380 9.25 13.94 -57.83
CA ALA A 380 8.95 13.56 -59.21
C ALA A 380 8.53 14.77 -60.05
N LEU A 381 7.65 15.63 -59.52
CA LEU A 381 7.22 16.86 -60.19
C LEU A 381 8.37 17.86 -60.39
N ASP A 382 9.28 18.01 -59.42
CA ASP A 382 10.46 18.87 -59.59
C ASP A 382 11.36 18.37 -60.75
N ILE A 383 11.52 17.04 -60.87
CA ILE A 383 12.26 16.42 -61.97
C ILE A 383 11.56 16.70 -63.31
N GLU A 384 10.23 16.55 -63.36
CA GLU A 384 9.44 16.88 -64.56
C GLU A 384 9.57 18.36 -64.93
N ILE A 385 9.44 19.28 -63.98
CA ILE A 385 9.61 20.72 -64.22
C ILE A 385 11.02 21.02 -64.72
N ALA A 386 12.05 20.41 -64.14
CA ALA A 386 13.42 20.56 -64.61
C ALA A 386 13.60 20.04 -66.04
N ALA A 387 12.97 18.90 -66.36
CA ALA A 387 12.96 18.33 -67.71
C ALA A 387 12.23 19.24 -68.71
N TYR A 388 11.05 19.77 -68.35
CA TYR A 388 10.31 20.73 -69.16
C TYR A 388 11.11 22.01 -69.38
N ARG A 389 11.73 22.59 -68.34
CA ARG A 389 12.60 23.77 -68.46
C ARG A 389 13.74 23.53 -69.45
N LYS A 390 14.42 22.39 -69.34
CA LYS A 390 15.50 22.01 -70.26
C LYS A 390 15.02 21.87 -71.72
N LEU A 391 13.82 21.35 -71.93
CA LEU A 391 13.23 21.23 -73.26
C LEU A 391 12.85 22.60 -73.85
N LEU A 392 12.28 23.50 -73.03
CA LEU A 392 11.99 24.88 -73.43
C LEU A 392 13.27 25.67 -73.75
N GLU A 393 14.32 25.55 -72.93
CA GLU A 393 15.63 26.16 -73.22
C GLU A 393 16.22 25.63 -74.54
N GLY A 394 16.04 24.34 -74.84
CA GLY A 394 16.40 23.75 -76.12
C GLY A 394 15.62 24.32 -77.32
N GLU A 395 14.32 24.56 -77.16
CA GLU A 395 13.48 25.20 -78.18
C GLU A 395 13.79 26.70 -78.33
N GLU A 396 14.06 27.45 -77.26
CA GLU A 396 14.52 28.85 -77.33
C GLU A 396 15.86 28.95 -78.06
N THR A 397 16.74 27.95 -77.90
CA THR A 397 18.01 27.87 -78.63
C THR A 397 17.77 27.58 -80.12
N ARG A 398 16.81 26.71 -80.46
CA ARG A 398 16.42 26.43 -81.86
C ARG A 398 15.70 27.62 -82.52
N LEU A 399 14.79 28.28 -81.82
CA LEU A 399 14.07 29.46 -82.29
C LEU A 399 15.02 30.66 -82.42
N SER A 400 16.00 30.82 -81.52
CA SER A 400 17.08 31.80 -81.67
C SER A 400 18.04 31.47 -82.81
N THR A 401 18.13 30.19 -83.23
CA THR A 401 19.00 29.75 -84.35
C THR A 401 18.27 29.70 -85.71
N VAL A 402 16.94 29.55 -85.73
CA VAL A 402 16.11 29.51 -86.96
C VAL A 402 15.44 30.86 -87.25
N GLY A 403 15.35 31.76 -86.27
CA GLY A 403 14.88 33.13 -86.43
C GLY A 403 15.97 34.15 -86.77
N GLY A 404 16.81 33.86 -87.77
CA GLY A 404 17.78 34.81 -88.30
C GLY A 404 17.18 35.75 -89.35
N GLY A 405 16.85 37.00 -88.96
CA GLY A 405 16.99 38.16 -89.86
C GLY A 405 15.90 39.25 -89.81
N ILE A 406 16.12 40.32 -89.03
CA ILE A 406 16.26 41.70 -89.51
C ILE A 406 16.96 42.57 -88.44
N THR A 407 18.26 42.77 -88.69
CA THR A 407 19.08 44.00 -88.65
C THR A 407 18.78 45.13 -87.65
N THR A 408 19.77 45.47 -86.80
CA THR A 408 20.58 46.73 -86.77
C THR A 408 21.17 46.96 -85.37
N MET A 409 22.49 46.79 -85.15
CA MET A 409 23.62 47.75 -85.28
C MET A 409 24.03 48.39 -83.94
N PHE A 410 25.28 48.09 -83.54
CA PHE A 410 26.27 48.96 -82.86
C PHE A 410 25.95 49.66 -81.52
N ASN A 411 26.68 49.29 -80.45
CA ASN A 411 27.81 50.09 -79.91
C ASN A 411 28.65 49.27 -78.88
N PRO A 412 29.96 49.56 -78.67
CA PRO A 412 30.92 48.68 -78.00
C PRO A 412 31.31 49.10 -76.56
N GLY A 413 31.87 48.13 -75.81
CA GLY A 413 32.66 48.33 -74.57
C GLY A 413 31.80 48.37 -73.29
N TYR A 414 32.03 47.60 -72.23
CA TYR A 414 33.26 47.01 -71.72
C TYR A 414 33.01 45.65 -71.02
N SER A 415 34.06 44.84 -71.10
CA SER A 415 34.37 43.52 -70.55
C SER A 415 33.95 43.21 -69.11
N PHE A 416 33.49 41.97 -68.89
CA PHE A 416 33.68 41.25 -67.62
C PHE A 416 34.32 39.87 -67.89
N ILE A 417 35.37 39.59 -67.13
CA ILE A 417 36.20 38.38 -67.15
C ILE A 417 35.48 37.29 -66.33
N PRO A 418 35.46 36.00 -66.74
CA PRO A 418 34.89 34.94 -65.92
C PRO A 418 35.92 34.46 -64.89
N SER A 419 35.59 34.60 -63.60
CA SER A 419 36.30 33.89 -62.53
C SER A 419 35.78 32.46 -62.42
N SER A 420 36.74 31.56 -62.29
CA SER A 420 36.61 30.12 -62.13
C SER A 420 35.73 29.71 -60.94
N LEU A 421 34.93 28.66 -61.14
CA LEU A 421 34.43 27.83 -60.04
C LEU A 421 35.58 26.99 -59.47
N PRO A 422 35.65 26.86 -58.13
CA PRO A 422 36.15 25.66 -57.51
C PRO A 422 35.13 25.07 -56.53
N GLY A 423 34.93 23.74 -56.61
CA GLY A 423 34.51 22.96 -55.46
C GLY A 423 33.17 22.25 -55.57
N THR A 424 33.11 21.22 -56.40
CA THR A 424 32.25 20.06 -56.15
C THR A 424 32.67 19.43 -54.82
N LYS A 425 31.84 19.57 -53.77
CA LYS A 425 31.89 18.69 -52.60
C LYS A 425 30.68 17.77 -52.62
N VAL A 426 31.03 16.51 -52.80
CA VAL A 426 30.19 15.31 -52.71
C VAL A 426 29.51 15.28 -51.35
N PHE A 427 28.17 15.18 -51.31
CA PHE A 427 27.44 14.93 -50.08
C PHE A 427 27.29 13.41 -49.92
N SER A 428 27.94 12.84 -48.90
CA SER A 428 27.83 11.44 -48.51
C SER A 428 26.39 11.10 -48.12
N THR A 429 25.84 10.07 -48.76
CA THR A 429 24.57 9.46 -48.38
C THR A 429 24.82 8.48 -47.23
N SER A 430 24.43 8.86 -46.01
CA SER A 430 24.42 7.93 -44.87
C SER A 430 23.07 7.21 -44.82
N THR A 431 23.05 5.97 -45.31
CA THR A 431 21.97 4.99 -45.11
C THR A 431 21.75 4.71 -43.63
N ILE A 432 20.55 4.99 -43.11
CA ILE A 432 20.12 4.57 -41.76
C ILE A 432 19.51 3.17 -41.88
N THR A 433 20.22 2.17 -41.34
CA THR A 433 19.70 0.81 -41.16
C THR A 433 18.86 0.73 -39.89
N VAL A 434 17.57 0.43 -40.02
CA VAL A 434 16.68 0.11 -38.90
C VAL A 434 17.03 -1.29 -38.38
N ARG A 435 17.62 -1.37 -37.20
CA ARG A 435 17.77 -2.64 -36.46
C ARG A 435 16.48 -2.92 -35.71
N LYS A 436 15.79 -3.99 -36.11
CA LYS A 436 14.73 -4.66 -35.36
C LYS A 436 15.40 -5.47 -34.25
N SER A 437 15.17 -5.12 -32.99
CA SER A 437 15.49 -5.97 -31.85
C SER A 437 14.20 -6.44 -31.21
N GLU A 438 14.01 -7.74 -31.29
CA GLU A 438 12.89 -8.54 -30.79
C GLU A 438 12.72 -8.40 -29.28
N GLU A 439 11.45 -8.30 -28.86
CA GLU A 439 11.00 -8.68 -27.53
C GLU A 439 11.27 -10.18 -27.34
N ARG A 440 12.12 -10.52 -26.38
CA ARG A 440 12.29 -11.90 -25.93
C ARG A 440 11.74 -12.02 -24.52
N SER A 441 10.48 -12.43 -24.47
CA SER A 441 9.88 -13.13 -23.34
C SER A 441 10.77 -14.31 -22.95
N GLY A 442 11.11 -14.37 -21.66
CA GLY A 442 11.98 -15.38 -21.07
C GLY A 442 11.44 -15.79 -19.72
N ASP A 443 10.47 -16.68 -19.77
CA ASP A 443 9.96 -17.50 -18.67
C ASP A 443 11.10 -18.38 -18.11
N THR A 444 11.26 -18.47 -16.79
CA THR A 444 12.12 -19.50 -16.18
C THR A 444 11.63 -19.89 -14.78
N LEU A 445 10.60 -20.73 -14.76
CA LEU A 445 10.35 -21.71 -13.71
C LEU A 445 11.17 -22.98 -13.98
N LYS A 446 12.09 -23.34 -13.07
CA LYS A 446 12.58 -24.71 -12.80
C LYS A 446 13.04 -24.75 -11.33
N GLU A 447 12.26 -25.38 -10.45
CA GLU A 447 12.37 -26.80 -10.02
C GLU A 447 13.62 -27.13 -9.20
N SER A 448 13.38 -27.28 -7.89
CA SER A 448 13.67 -28.44 -7.04
C SER A 448 14.77 -29.41 -7.46
N LYS A 449 15.73 -29.66 -6.55
CA LYS A 449 16.11 -30.99 -6.03
C LYS A 449 17.29 -30.86 -5.07
N LEU A 450 17.07 -31.18 -3.79
CA LEU A 450 18.05 -31.86 -2.93
C LEU A 450 17.25 -32.65 -1.88
N SER A 451 17.11 -33.94 -2.14
CA SER A 451 16.74 -35.03 -1.22
C SER A 451 17.77 -35.12 -0.08
N GLU A 452 17.37 -35.28 1.19
CA GLU A 452 17.06 -36.57 1.84
C GLU A 452 18.19 -37.61 1.73
N GLU A 453 18.97 -37.77 2.82
CA GLU A 453 19.24 -39.03 3.53
C GLU A 453 20.38 -38.85 4.56
N GLU A 454 20.05 -38.93 5.85
CA GLU A 454 20.71 -39.88 6.77
C GLU A 454 19.90 -40.00 8.07
N LYS A 455 19.45 -41.23 8.35
CA LYS A 455 18.69 -41.62 9.53
C LYS A 455 19.33 -42.86 10.11
N ALA A 456 19.41 -42.90 11.44
CA ALA A 456 19.66 -44.06 12.30
C ALA A 456 21.14 -44.51 12.36
N THR A 457 21.76 -44.89 13.47
CA THR A 457 21.37 -45.58 14.72
C THR A 457 22.53 -45.36 15.71
N THR A 458 22.32 -45.12 17.01
CA THR A 458 22.49 -46.18 18.02
C THR A 458 21.77 -45.86 19.34
N LYS A 459 20.99 -46.85 19.81
CA LYS A 459 20.56 -47.06 21.19
C LYS A 459 21.56 -47.99 21.87
N GLU A 460 21.88 -47.74 23.14
CA GLU A 460 22.20 -48.69 24.23
C GLU A 460 22.25 -47.80 25.50
N ASP A 461 21.25 -47.78 26.39
CA ASP A 461 20.74 -48.80 27.32
C ASP A 461 21.74 -49.17 28.44
N LYS A 462 21.56 -48.55 29.62
CA LYS A 462 21.78 -49.13 30.97
C LYS A 462 21.47 -48.11 32.09
N SER A 463 20.34 -48.29 32.75
CA SER A 463 20.16 -48.06 34.19
C SER A 463 20.48 -49.38 34.94
N PRO A 464 20.40 -49.51 36.28
CA PRO A 464 20.18 -48.50 37.34
C PRO A 464 21.18 -48.67 38.52
N GLU A 465 21.22 -47.71 39.45
CA GLU A 465 21.62 -48.03 40.83
C GLU A 465 20.82 -47.20 41.85
N GLU A 466 20.27 -47.94 42.81
CA GLU A 466 19.49 -47.51 43.96
C GLU A 466 20.37 -46.80 44.99
N GLU A 467 19.87 -45.73 45.63
CA GLU A 467 20.03 -45.63 47.08
C GLU A 467 18.90 -44.82 47.73
N LYS A 468 18.35 -45.42 48.79
CA LYS A 468 17.20 -44.97 49.58
C LYS A 468 17.62 -44.00 50.71
N PRO A 469 16.66 -43.35 51.39
CA PRO A 469 16.87 -42.12 52.13
C PRO A 469 17.23 -42.33 53.61
N ALA A 470 18.07 -41.43 54.15
CA ALA A 470 18.31 -41.31 55.58
C ALA A 470 17.23 -40.43 56.25
N LYS A 471 16.51 -41.06 57.16
CA LYS A 471 15.57 -40.52 58.13
C LYS A 471 16.35 -40.23 59.41
N THR A 472 16.16 -39.07 60.04
CA THR A 472 16.14 -38.96 61.52
C THR A 472 15.53 -37.64 62.03
N PRO A 473 15.00 -37.66 63.27
CA PRO A 473 13.98 -36.74 63.77
C PRO A 473 14.52 -35.75 64.83
N GLY A 474 13.72 -34.76 65.20
CA GLY A 474 14.03 -33.92 66.36
C GLY A 474 12.87 -33.02 66.77
N LYS A 475 12.18 -33.41 67.85
CA LYS A 475 11.20 -32.64 68.63
C LYS A 475 11.85 -31.38 69.24
N ASN A 476 11.14 -30.25 69.22
CA ASN A 476 10.46 -29.67 70.39
C ASN A 476 9.55 -28.52 69.95
#